data_AF-A0A5J4RIJ5-F1
#
_entry.id   AF-A0A5J4RIJ5-F1
#
_cell.length_a   1.000
_cell.length_b   1.000
_cell.length_c   1.000
_cell.angle_alpha   90.00
_cell.angle_beta   90.00
_cell.angle_gamma   90.00
#
_symmetry.space_group_name_H-M   'P 1'
#
loop_
_entity.id
_entity.type
_entity.pdbx_description
1 polymer ?
#
loop_
_entity_poly.entity_id
_entity_poly.type
_entity_poly.pdbx_seq_one_letter_code
_entity_poly.pdbx_strand_id
1 'polypeptide(L)'
;SNWSKDLHICYERFPDLKIVFTGSSVMRLKEENVDLRDIVQSYNLRGFSFREFLNLQTEMKFHAYSLEDILANHEQISKGILAKVRPLDYFQDYLHHGFYPFFLEKRNFSENLLKTMNMMLEVDILLIKQIELKYLSKTYWQPLSLKRLTSVNWLPIYRLRELR
;
A
#
# COMPACT_ATOMS: atom_id res chain seq x y z
N SER A 1 -11.78 -15.48 20.00
CA SER A 1 -12.38 -15.09 18.71
C SER A 1 -11.80 -15.99 17.61
N ASN A 2 -12.59 -16.92 17.04
CA ASN A 2 -12.15 -17.96 16.09
C ASN A 2 -12.22 -17.52 14.60
N TRP A 3 -12.10 -16.23 14.34
CA TRP A 3 -12.27 -15.65 13.00
C TRP A 3 -11.39 -16.31 11.93
N SER A 4 -10.17 -16.74 12.29
CA SER A 4 -9.24 -17.40 11.38
C SER A 4 -9.75 -18.76 10.91
N LYS A 5 -10.37 -19.52 11.82
CA LYS A 5 -11.03 -20.80 11.51
C LYS A 5 -12.25 -20.58 10.62
N ASP A 6 -13.05 -19.56 10.90
CA ASP A 6 -14.22 -19.26 10.08
C ASP A 6 -13.81 -18.88 8.65
N LEU A 7 -12.72 -18.11 8.48
CA LEU A 7 -12.15 -17.80 7.18
C LEU A 7 -11.61 -19.04 6.45
N HIS A 8 -10.95 -19.95 7.16
CA HIS A 8 -10.49 -21.22 6.59
C HIS A 8 -11.68 -22.09 6.15
N ILE A 9 -12.75 -22.17 6.95
CA ILE A 9 -13.98 -22.88 6.58
C ILE A 9 -14.60 -22.28 5.32
N CYS A 10 -14.66 -20.94 5.22
CA CYS A 10 -15.17 -20.27 4.03
C CYS A 10 -14.30 -20.55 2.80
N TYR A 11 -12.97 -20.58 2.97
CA TYR A 11 -12.03 -20.93 1.92
C TYR A 11 -12.27 -22.36 1.39
N GLU A 12 -12.50 -23.33 2.27
CA GLU A 12 -12.74 -24.73 1.91
C GLU A 12 -14.13 -24.94 1.28
N ARG A 13 -15.17 -24.33 1.86
CA ARG A 13 -16.57 -24.58 1.46
C ARG A 13 -17.01 -23.83 0.23
N PHE A 14 -16.39 -22.70 -0.10
CA PHE A 14 -16.79 -21.84 -1.20
C PHE A 14 -15.63 -21.60 -2.17
N PRO A 15 -15.37 -22.52 -3.11
CA PRO A 15 -14.26 -22.40 -4.05
C PRO A 15 -14.26 -21.13 -4.91
N ASP A 16 -15.45 -20.61 -5.20
CA ASP A 16 -15.62 -19.40 -6.01
C ASP A 16 -15.53 -18.10 -5.20
N LEU A 17 -15.50 -18.20 -3.86
CA LEU A 17 -15.44 -17.04 -2.97
C LEU A 17 -14.01 -16.49 -2.91
N LYS A 18 -13.88 -15.20 -3.24
CA LYS A 18 -12.62 -14.46 -3.12
C LYS A 18 -12.64 -13.62 -1.85
N ILE A 19 -11.80 -13.97 -0.89
CA ILE A 19 -11.65 -13.22 0.36
C ILE A 19 -10.40 -12.36 0.30
N VAL A 20 -10.58 -11.05 0.47
CA VAL A 20 -9.53 -10.02 0.54
C VAL A 20 -9.77 -9.21 1.81
N PHE A 21 -8.73 -9.00 2.61
CA PHE A 21 -8.83 -8.20 3.83
C PHE A 21 -7.52 -7.48 4.12
N THR A 22 -7.59 -6.42 4.93
CA THR A 22 -6.42 -5.65 5.39
C THR A 22 -6.11 -6.03 6.84
N GLY A 23 -4.83 -6.11 7.19
CA GLY A 23 -4.40 -6.33 8.57
C GLY A 23 -3.33 -5.35 9.01
N SER A 24 -3.13 -5.24 10.33
CA SER A 24 -2.01 -4.48 10.89
C SER A 24 -0.67 -5.01 10.36
N SER A 25 0.30 -4.11 10.20
CA SER A 25 1.67 -4.45 9.77
C SER A 25 2.38 -5.40 10.74
N VAL A 26 1.93 -5.42 12.00
CA VAL A 26 2.44 -6.26 13.09
C VAL A 26 1.81 -7.67 13.08
N MET A 27 0.73 -7.88 12.33
CA MET A 27 0.01 -9.14 12.32
C MET A 27 0.76 -10.21 11.49
N ARG A 28 1.43 -11.14 12.16
CA ARG A 28 2.29 -12.15 11.52
C ARG A 28 1.51 -13.38 11.06
N LEU A 29 0.53 -13.20 10.18
CA LEU A 29 -0.39 -14.27 9.76
C LEU A 29 0.30 -15.51 9.18
N LYS A 30 1.41 -15.34 8.45
CA LYS A 30 2.17 -16.46 7.88
C LYS A 30 3.03 -17.21 8.89
N GLU A 31 3.27 -16.66 10.07
CA GLU A 31 4.21 -17.22 11.05
C GLU A 31 3.49 -17.66 12.33
N GLU A 32 2.43 -16.95 12.71
CA GLU A 32 1.75 -17.10 14.00
C GLU A 32 0.30 -17.61 13.88
N ASN A 33 -0.29 -17.63 12.67
CA ASN A 33 -1.68 -18.09 12.47
C ASN A 33 -1.73 -19.44 11.74
N VAL A 34 -1.85 -20.52 12.52
CA VAL A 34 -1.86 -21.90 12.00
C VAL A 34 -3.01 -22.13 11.01
N ASP A 35 -4.17 -21.51 11.22
CA ASP A 35 -5.34 -21.73 10.36
C ASP A 35 -5.20 -21.07 8.99
N LEU A 36 -4.44 -19.98 8.86
CA LEU A 36 -4.37 -19.19 7.62
C LEU A 36 -3.02 -19.25 6.92
N ARG A 37 -1.98 -19.77 7.58
CA ARG A 37 -0.57 -19.74 7.13
C ARG A 37 -0.38 -20.20 5.68
N ASP A 38 -1.01 -21.32 5.32
CA ASP A 38 -0.79 -21.99 4.03
C ASP A 38 -1.72 -21.48 2.92
N ILE A 39 -2.77 -20.76 3.29
CA ILE A 39 -3.78 -20.25 2.34
C ILE A 39 -3.69 -18.73 2.15
N VAL A 40 -2.99 -18.00 3.02
CA VAL A 40 -2.89 -16.54 2.95
C VAL A 40 -1.71 -16.07 2.11
N GLN A 41 -2.00 -15.27 1.10
CA GLN A 41 -1.02 -14.49 0.35
C GLN A 41 -1.02 -13.05 0.85
N SER A 42 0.17 -12.53 1.14
CA SER A 42 0.37 -11.15 1.61
C SER A 42 0.88 -10.30 0.44
N TYR A 43 0.18 -9.20 0.18
CA TYR A 43 0.51 -8.23 -0.84
C TYR A 43 0.83 -6.89 -0.19
N ASN A 44 1.96 -6.33 -0.57
CA ASN A 44 2.37 -5.01 -0.14
C ASN A 44 1.92 -4.00 -1.18
N LEU A 45 0.94 -3.18 -0.83
CA LEU A 45 0.57 -2.04 -1.65
C LEU A 45 1.67 -0.98 -1.53
N ARG A 46 2.33 -0.71 -2.65
CA ARG A 46 3.23 0.44 -2.78
C ARG A 46 2.42 1.66 -3.20
N GLY A 47 2.99 2.84 -2.97
CA GLY A 47 2.48 4.06 -3.58
C GLY A 47 2.45 3.97 -5.10
N PHE A 48 1.72 4.89 -5.73
CA PHE A 48 1.64 4.97 -7.18
C PHE A 48 3.02 5.20 -7.79
N SER A 49 3.27 4.50 -8.89
CA SER A 49 4.26 4.94 -9.87
C SER A 49 3.80 6.25 -10.52
N PHE A 50 4.73 7.02 -11.06
CA PHE A 50 4.38 8.25 -11.79
C PHE A 50 3.39 7.99 -12.94
N ARG A 51 3.50 6.85 -13.62
CA ARG A 51 2.56 6.42 -14.66
C ARG A 51 1.14 6.23 -14.10
N GLU A 52 0.99 5.58 -12.95
CA GLU A 52 -0.32 5.36 -12.33
C GLU A 52 -0.92 6.66 -11.82
N PHE A 53 -0.11 7.53 -11.22
CA PHE A 53 -0.52 8.88 -10.86
C PHE A 53 -1.01 9.66 -12.09
N LEU A 54 -0.23 9.63 -13.18
CA LEU A 54 -0.59 10.32 -14.43
C LEU A 54 -1.88 9.75 -15.03
N ASN A 55 -2.04 8.42 -15.07
CA ASN A 55 -3.28 7.77 -15.50
C ASN A 55 -4.47 8.22 -14.66
N LEU A 56 -4.29 8.35 -13.34
CA LEU A 56 -5.35 8.77 -12.43
C LEU A 56 -5.73 10.24 -12.62
N GLN A 57 -4.75 11.12 -12.79
CA GLN A 57 -4.99 12.55 -12.98
C GLN A 57 -5.59 12.91 -14.34
N THR A 58 -5.30 12.10 -15.37
CA THR A 58 -5.70 12.39 -16.75
C THR A 58 -6.79 11.47 -17.28
N GLU A 59 -7.21 10.48 -16.48
CA GLU A 59 -8.10 9.39 -16.86
C GLU A 59 -7.63 8.56 -18.07
N MET A 60 -6.36 8.73 -18.46
CA MET A 60 -5.74 7.99 -19.55
C MET A 60 -5.24 6.62 -19.08
N LYS A 61 -4.90 5.79 -20.07
CA LYS A 61 -4.40 4.42 -19.84
C LYS A 61 -3.05 4.24 -20.54
N PHE A 62 -2.01 4.81 -19.95
CA PHE A 62 -0.63 4.55 -20.32
C PHE A 62 -0.23 3.14 -19.87
N HIS A 63 0.21 2.34 -20.84
CA HIS A 63 0.71 0.99 -20.60
C HIS A 63 2.15 1.05 -20.07
N ALA A 64 2.59 -0.02 -19.42
CA ALA A 64 4.00 -0.17 -19.04
C ALA A 64 4.78 -0.61 -20.27
N TYR A 65 6.01 -0.09 -20.42
CA TYR A 65 6.93 -0.49 -21.47
C TYR A 65 8.02 -1.38 -20.87
N SER A 66 8.45 -2.40 -21.62
CA SER A 66 9.63 -3.16 -21.26
C SER A 66 10.89 -2.31 -21.43
N LEU A 67 12.00 -2.73 -20.82
CA LEU A 67 13.26 -2.02 -20.98
C LEU A 67 13.72 -2.08 -22.45
N GLU A 68 13.53 -3.23 -23.09
CA GLU A 68 13.83 -3.48 -24.50
C GLU A 68 13.05 -2.52 -25.40
N ASP A 69 11.75 -2.34 -25.14
CA ASP A 69 10.91 -1.40 -25.89
C ASP A 69 11.36 0.04 -25.74
N ILE A 70 11.75 0.44 -24.52
CA ILE A 70 12.24 1.80 -24.26
C ILE A 70 13.54 2.02 -25.04
N LEU A 71 14.50 1.09 -24.96
CA LEU A 71 15.78 1.24 -25.64
C LEU A 71 15.61 1.32 -27.16
N ALA A 72 14.75 0.47 -27.75
CA ALA A 72 14.52 0.43 -29.19
C ALA A 72 13.65 1.59 -29.70
N ASN A 73 12.63 2.01 -28.94
CA ASN A 73 11.53 2.84 -29.46
C ASN A 73 11.25 4.12 -28.63
N HIS A 74 12.17 4.57 -27.77
CA HIS A 74 11.95 5.73 -26.89
C HIS A 74 11.45 7.00 -27.61
N GLU A 75 11.92 7.29 -28.83
CA GLU A 75 11.43 8.45 -29.60
C GLU A 75 9.96 8.32 -29.97
N GLN A 76 9.53 7.15 -30.44
CA GLN A 76 8.14 6.93 -30.82
C GLN A 76 7.23 6.89 -29.59
N ILE A 77 7.69 6.24 -28.51
CA ILE A 77 6.99 6.21 -27.22
C ILE A 77 6.80 7.62 -26.68
N SER A 78 7.86 8.44 -26.65
CA SER A 78 7.79 9.82 -26.15
C SER A 78 6.88 10.68 -27.00
N LYS A 79 6.96 10.62 -28.34
CA LYS A 79 6.04 11.33 -29.25
C LYS A 79 4.58 10.91 -28.99
N GLY A 80 4.32 9.63 -28.81
CA GLY A 80 2.97 9.11 -28.52
C GLY A 80 2.40 9.57 -27.18
N ILE A 81 3.24 9.72 -26.15
CA ILE A 81 2.84 10.26 -24.85
C ILE A 81 2.63 11.78 -24.95
N LEU A 82 3.58 12.50 -25.55
CA LEU A 82 3.55 13.96 -25.67
C LEU A 82 2.39 14.47 -26.54
N ALA A 83 1.91 13.66 -27.49
CA ALA A 83 0.70 13.97 -28.25
C ALA A 83 -0.58 13.97 -27.40
N LYS A 84 -0.56 13.32 -26.22
CA LYS A 84 -1.73 13.17 -25.35
C LYS A 84 -1.65 14.03 -24.09
N VAL A 85 -0.45 14.21 -23.54
CA VAL A 85 -0.22 14.96 -22.30
C VAL A 85 1.19 15.52 -22.26
N ARG A 86 1.39 16.55 -21.44
CA ARG A 86 2.72 17.04 -21.06
C ARG A 86 3.07 16.47 -19.67
N PRO A 87 3.85 15.38 -19.56
CA PRO A 87 4.10 14.74 -18.27
C PRO A 87 4.79 15.67 -17.25
N LEU A 88 5.62 16.61 -17.73
CA LEU A 88 6.33 17.54 -16.86
C LEU A 88 5.40 18.45 -16.04
N ASP A 89 4.21 18.76 -16.57
CA ASP A 89 3.20 19.57 -15.85
C ASP A 89 2.70 18.85 -14.58
N TYR A 90 2.74 17.50 -14.56
CA TYR A 90 2.27 16.65 -13.47
C TYR A 90 3.38 16.15 -12.56
N PHE A 91 4.64 16.28 -12.98
CA PHE A 91 5.76 15.65 -12.28
C PHE A 91 6.03 16.28 -10.92
N GLN A 92 5.86 17.60 -10.80
CA GLN A 92 6.01 18.29 -9.50
C GLN A 92 4.93 17.87 -8.51
N ASP A 93 3.68 17.77 -8.96
CA ASP A 93 2.57 17.29 -8.13
C ASP A 93 2.80 15.84 -7.68
N TYR A 94 3.34 15.00 -8.56
CA TYR A 94 3.72 13.64 -8.21
C TYR A 94 4.75 13.59 -7.08
N LEU A 95 5.81 14.40 -7.18
CA LEU A 95 6.84 14.47 -6.14
C LEU A 95 6.31 15.04 -4.82
N HIS A 96 5.41 16.02 -4.88
CA HIS A 96 4.86 16.66 -3.69
C HIS A 96 3.84 15.76 -2.97
N HIS A 97 2.92 15.15 -3.70
CA HIS A 97 1.78 14.44 -3.10
C HIS A 97 1.28 13.22 -3.90
N GLY A 98 1.73 13.00 -5.14
CA GLY A 98 1.17 11.95 -6.00
C GLY A 98 1.61 10.52 -5.71
N PHE A 99 2.63 10.30 -4.87
CA PHE A 99 3.05 8.93 -4.51
C PHE A 99 1.98 8.19 -3.69
N TYR A 100 1.24 8.88 -2.81
CA TYR A 100 0.18 8.26 -2.02
C TYR A 100 -1.19 8.87 -2.37
N PRO A 101 -2.27 8.07 -2.46
CA PRO A 101 -3.60 8.52 -2.90
C PRO A 101 -4.34 9.50 -1.96
N PHE A 102 -3.66 10.14 -1.00
CA PHE A 102 -4.30 11.05 -0.05
C PHE A 102 -4.74 12.39 -0.67
N PHE A 103 -4.22 12.73 -1.85
CA PHE A 103 -4.61 13.94 -2.60
C PHE A 103 -5.99 13.82 -3.26
N LEU A 104 -6.55 12.62 -3.34
CA LEU A 104 -7.90 12.42 -3.90
C LEU A 104 -8.99 12.96 -2.98
N GLU A 105 -8.68 13.14 -1.70
CA GLU A 105 -9.59 13.70 -0.73
C GLU A 105 -9.53 15.23 -0.76
N LYS A 106 -10.69 15.90 -0.61
CA LYS A 106 -10.81 17.38 -0.66
C LYS A 106 -10.18 18.12 0.54
N ARG A 107 -9.23 17.50 1.25
CA ARG A 107 -8.60 18.01 2.49
C ARG A 107 -7.09 18.11 2.33
N ASN A 108 -6.45 18.85 3.22
CA ASN A 108 -5.00 19.02 3.22
C ASN A 108 -4.29 17.65 3.27
N PHE A 109 -3.45 17.39 2.26
CA PHE A 109 -2.68 16.14 2.13
C PHE A 109 -1.93 15.78 3.42
N SER A 110 -1.25 16.76 4.02
CA SER A 110 -0.47 16.59 5.24
C SER A 110 -1.32 16.18 6.44
N GLU A 111 -2.54 16.71 6.57
CA GLU A 111 -3.46 16.35 7.67
C GLU A 111 -3.97 14.92 7.51
N ASN A 112 -4.33 14.52 6.29
CA ASN A 112 -4.77 13.17 6.00
C ASN A 112 -3.65 12.15 6.20
N LEU A 113 -2.43 12.49 5.80
CA LEU A 113 -1.25 11.67 6.06
C LEU A 113 -1.04 11.50 7.58
N LEU A 114 -1.01 12.62 8.33
CA LEU A 114 -0.83 12.59 9.79
C LEU A 114 -1.94 11.80 10.50
N LYS A 115 -3.19 11.97 10.09
CA LYS A 115 -4.33 11.24 10.65
C LYS A 115 -4.21 9.74 10.39
N THR A 116 -3.85 9.36 9.17
CA THR A 116 -3.65 7.96 8.79
C THR A 116 -2.48 7.35 9.57
N MET A 117 -1.37 8.08 9.71
CA MET A 117 -0.22 7.66 10.52
C MET A 117 -0.61 7.50 12.00
N ASN A 118 -1.36 8.44 12.57
CA ASN A 118 -1.77 8.40 13.96
C ASN A 118 -2.74 7.24 14.23
N MET A 119 -3.72 7.01 13.34
CA MET A 119 -4.64 5.88 13.47
C MET A 119 -3.90 4.53 13.38
N MET A 120 -2.91 4.44 12.48
CA MET A 120 -2.06 3.25 12.38
C MET A 120 -1.22 3.06 13.64
N LEU A 121 -0.58 4.13 14.15
CA LEU A 121 0.19 4.05 15.39
C LEU A 121 -0.69 3.64 16.56
N GLU A 122 -1.92 4.14 16.67
CA GLU A 122 -2.85 3.73 17.71
C GLU A 122 -3.16 2.23 17.63
N VAL A 123 -3.50 1.72 16.44
CA VAL A 123 -3.80 0.28 16.23
C VAL A 123 -2.56 -0.60 16.46
N ASP A 124 -1.41 -0.22 15.91
CA ASP A 124 -0.17 -1.01 16.01
C ASP A 124 0.40 -0.94 17.44
N ILE A 125 0.31 0.21 18.12
CA ILE A 125 0.68 0.32 19.54
C ILE A 125 -0.26 -0.54 20.39
N LEU A 126 -1.57 -0.55 20.15
CA LEU A 126 -2.50 -1.43 20.88
C LEU A 126 -2.15 -2.91 20.67
N LEU A 127 -1.72 -3.30 19.46
CA LEU A 127 -1.30 -4.68 19.16
C LEU A 127 0.08 -5.02 19.77
N ILE A 128 1.01 -4.07 19.81
CA ILE A 128 2.35 -4.22 20.40
C ILE A 128 2.29 -4.18 21.94
N LYS A 129 1.29 -3.53 22.55
CA LYS A 129 1.29 -3.22 23.99
C LYS A 129 0.77 -4.31 24.91
N GLN A 130 1.61 -5.33 25.06
CA GLN A 130 2.03 -5.77 26.40
C GLN A 130 3.15 -4.88 26.99
N ILE A 131 3.28 -3.60 26.59
CA ILE A 131 4.33 -2.67 27.07
C ILE A 131 3.69 -1.41 27.66
N GLU A 132 3.97 -1.11 28.93
CA GLU A 132 3.37 -0.02 29.70
C GLU A 132 3.38 1.35 28.98
N LEU A 133 2.27 2.08 29.10
CA LEU A 133 2.06 3.46 28.61
C LEU A 133 3.16 4.45 29.03
N LYS A 134 3.89 4.17 30.10
CA LYS A 134 4.95 5.04 30.65
C LYS A 134 6.18 5.24 29.74
N TYR A 135 6.46 4.36 28.80
CA TYR A 135 7.64 4.49 27.92
C TYR A 135 7.39 5.29 26.64
N LEU A 136 6.13 5.60 26.29
CA LEU A 136 5.80 6.28 25.04
C LEU A 136 6.11 7.78 25.05
N SER A 137 6.06 8.44 26.21
CA SER A 137 6.29 9.90 26.30
C SER A 137 7.69 10.34 25.84
N LYS A 138 8.66 9.41 25.76
CA LYS A 138 10.06 9.69 25.41
C LYS A 138 10.45 9.31 23.97
N THR A 139 9.58 8.63 23.22
CA THR A 139 9.94 8.01 21.93
C THR A 139 9.71 8.93 20.71
N TYR A 140 9.07 10.09 20.91
CA TYR A 140 8.81 11.06 19.84
C TYR A 140 10.07 11.71 19.22
N TRP A 141 11.28 11.42 19.73
CA TRP A 141 12.53 12.10 19.33
C TRP A 141 13.68 11.20 18.85
N GLN A 142 13.47 9.90 18.58
CA GLN A 142 14.55 9.06 18.02
C GLN A 142 14.43 8.85 16.50
N PRO A 143 15.39 9.33 15.68
CA PRO A 143 15.40 9.14 14.22
C PRO A 143 15.52 7.68 13.76
N LEU A 144 15.82 6.74 14.66
CA LEU A 144 15.97 5.32 14.34
C LEU A 144 14.64 4.58 14.10
N SER A 145 13.52 5.08 14.63
CA SER A 145 12.19 4.51 14.33
C SER A 145 11.68 4.93 12.94
N LEU A 146 12.06 6.12 12.48
CA LEU A 146 11.64 6.64 11.17
C LEU A 146 12.21 5.84 10.00
N LYS A 147 13.47 5.39 10.07
CA LYS A 147 14.09 4.54 9.03
C LYS A 147 13.43 3.17 8.91
N ARG A 148 12.83 2.67 9.99
CA ARG A 148 12.04 1.43 9.93
C ARG A 148 10.69 1.71 9.29
N LEU A 149 10.01 2.80 9.66
CA LEU A 149 8.71 3.20 9.13
C LEU A 149 8.70 3.51 7.62
N THR A 150 9.78 4.05 7.05
CA THR A 150 9.89 4.24 5.58
C THR A 150 10.09 2.93 4.80
N SER A 151 10.44 1.84 5.49
CA SER A 151 10.52 0.49 4.93
C SER A 151 9.38 -0.43 5.40
N VAL A 152 8.48 0.05 6.27
CA VAL A 152 7.25 -0.65 6.63
C VAL A 152 6.25 -0.44 5.51
N ASN A 153 5.83 -1.55 4.89
CA ASN A 153 4.70 -1.54 3.98
C ASN A 153 3.46 -1.12 4.76
N TRP A 154 2.82 -0.06 4.27
CA TRP A 154 1.61 0.52 4.84
C TRP A 154 0.46 -0.49 4.66
N LEU A 155 0.07 -1.17 5.75
CA LEU A 155 -1.00 -2.20 5.82
C LEU A 155 -0.93 -3.29 4.74
N PRO A 156 -0.39 -4.49 5.04
CA PRO A 156 -0.46 -5.60 4.11
C PRO A 156 -1.92 -5.94 3.75
N ILE A 157 -2.18 -6.10 2.47
CA ILE A 157 -3.41 -6.71 1.97
C ILE A 157 -3.20 -8.20 1.94
N TYR A 158 -4.07 -8.92 2.63
CA TYR A 158 -4.11 -10.36 2.61
C TYR A 158 -5.20 -10.84 1.66
N ARG A 159 -4.91 -11.93 0.96
CA ARG A 159 -5.82 -12.57 0.02
C ARG A 159 -5.69 -14.08 0.18
N LEU A 160 -6.80 -14.81 0.11
CA LEU A 160 -6.78 -16.27 0.27
C LEU A 160 -6.66 -17.05 -1.07
N ARG A 161 -6.93 -16.44 -2.24
CA ARG A 161 -6.87 -17.09 -3.57
C ARG A 161 -6.26 -16.17 -4.62
N GLU A 162 -5.52 -16.68 -5.60
CA GLU A 162 -5.00 -15.87 -6.71
C GLU A 162 -6.11 -15.33 -7.62
N LEU A 163 -5.90 -14.12 -8.17
CA LEU A 163 -6.73 -13.59 -9.25
C LEU A 163 -6.08 -14.02 -10.57
N ARG A 164 -6.77 -14.88 -11.33
CA ARG A 164 -6.54 -14.97 -12.79
C ARG A 164 -7.01 -13.69 -13.46
#